data_AF-A0A4Q0VE45-F1
#
_entry.id   AF-A0A4Q0VE45-F1
#
_cell.length_a   1.000
_cell.length_b   1.000
_cell.length_c   1.000
_cell.angle_alpha   90.00
_cell.angle_beta   90.00
_cell.angle_gamma   90.00
#
_symmetry.space_group_name_H-M   'P 1'
#
loop_
_entity.id
_entity.type
_entity.pdbx_description
1 polymer ?
#
loop_
_entity_poly.entity_id
_entity_poly.type
_entity_poly.pdbx_seq_one_letter_code
_entity_poly.pdbx_strand_id
1 'polypeptide(L)'
;MYNEVWQKYKKGFKFILPFILLQIIFESVGFRRTGNSNIDTYTLIKEIGTSMANSIGLENSIANSIIWLVFFLFVSSLFYIFLIVVIKSIVNQRPINYKEKIEESVDYFTRYFGVNIIMTIILAIVTLVSGIFMISPYTVLISPILIVSMDTLLKPCGAYLVYYNSSIDEALSDGVKLGKDYFWRIIFLSFIITFINILTNASTNLNIITYSLMDFFKVSIKFYILMFSMYICKREDVLDIKK
;
A
#
# COMPACT_ATOMS: atom_id res chain seq x y z
N MET A 1 -11.29 -16.03 -10.72
CA MET A 1 -10.36 -15.20 -9.93
C MET A 1 -11.00 -13.91 -9.38
N TYR A 2 -11.20 -12.83 -10.14
CA TYR A 2 -11.76 -11.58 -9.57
C TYR A 2 -13.10 -11.78 -8.86
N ASN A 3 -14.04 -12.49 -9.48
CA ASN A 3 -15.33 -12.75 -8.83
C ASN A 3 -15.16 -13.55 -7.53
N GLU A 4 -14.26 -14.52 -7.47
CA GLU A 4 -14.03 -15.30 -6.25
C GLU A 4 -13.41 -14.45 -5.12
N VAL A 5 -12.41 -13.62 -5.46
CA VAL A 5 -11.83 -12.66 -4.51
C VAL A 5 -12.90 -11.70 -4.03
N TRP A 6 -13.77 -11.22 -4.94
CA TRP A 6 -14.88 -10.32 -4.61
C TRP A 6 -15.90 -10.96 -3.67
N GLN A 7 -16.26 -12.22 -3.87
CA GLN A 7 -17.14 -12.93 -2.95
C GLN A 7 -16.51 -13.08 -1.55
N LYS A 8 -15.20 -13.37 -1.48
CA LYS A 8 -14.48 -13.42 -0.20
C LYS A 8 -14.40 -12.05 0.45
N TYR A 9 -14.14 -11.01 -0.33
CA TYR A 9 -14.09 -9.63 0.12
C TYR A 9 -15.42 -9.19 0.71
N LYS A 10 -16.54 -9.44 0.00
CA LYS A 10 -17.90 -9.16 0.50
C LYS A 10 -18.21 -9.87 1.82
N LYS A 11 -17.90 -11.17 1.91
CA LYS A 11 -18.13 -11.95 3.14
C LYS A 11 -17.23 -11.49 4.30
N GLY A 12 -15.99 -11.12 4.00
CA GLY A 12 -15.00 -10.64 4.95
C GLY A 12 -15.10 -9.15 5.27
N PHE A 13 -15.96 -8.39 4.58
CA PHE A 13 -15.98 -6.93 4.62
C PHE A 13 -16.13 -6.39 6.04
N LYS A 14 -16.99 -7.01 6.86
CA LYS A 14 -17.19 -6.63 8.27
C LYS A 14 -15.90 -6.67 9.10
N PHE A 15 -14.95 -7.53 8.75
CA PHE A 15 -13.67 -7.64 9.45
C PHE A 15 -12.63 -6.64 8.94
N ILE A 16 -12.81 -6.15 7.71
CA ILE A 16 -11.92 -5.19 7.06
C ILE A 16 -12.40 -3.75 7.34
N LEU A 17 -13.70 -3.56 7.58
CA LEU A 17 -14.32 -2.25 7.80
C LEU A 17 -13.62 -1.40 8.87
N PRO A 18 -13.22 -1.92 10.06
CA PRO A 18 -12.50 -1.13 11.05
C PRO A 18 -11.19 -0.53 10.51
N PHE A 19 -10.47 -1.29 9.68
CA PHE A 19 -9.23 -0.84 9.04
C PHE A 19 -9.52 0.24 7.99
N ILE A 20 -10.61 0.09 7.23
CA ILE A 20 -11.01 1.08 6.21
C ILE A 20 -11.32 2.40 6.90
N LEU A 21 -12.13 2.37 7.95
CA LEU A 21 -12.50 3.55 8.72
C LEU A 21 -11.28 4.22 9.35
N LEU A 22 -10.37 3.43 9.95
CA LEU A 22 -9.15 3.97 10.53
C LEU A 22 -8.28 4.67 9.48
N GLN A 23 -8.09 4.05 8.31
CA GLN A 23 -7.29 4.65 7.25
C GLN A 23 -7.92 5.93 6.69
N ILE A 24 -9.25 5.99 6.52
CA ILE A 24 -9.94 7.20 6.07
C ILE A 24 -9.78 8.34 7.09
N ILE A 25 -9.82 8.05 8.39
CA ILE A 25 -9.57 9.07 9.43
C ILE A 25 -8.16 9.65 9.27
N PHE A 26 -7.15 8.80 9.08
CA PHE A 26 -5.77 9.26 8.84
C PHE A 26 -5.65 10.09 7.54
N GLU A 27 -6.21 9.60 6.43
CA GLU A 27 -6.17 10.31 5.14
C GLU A 27 -6.94 11.66 5.22
N SER A 28 -8.09 11.71 5.92
CA SER A 28 -8.88 12.94 6.13
C SER A 28 -8.20 13.96 7.04
N VAL A 29 -7.48 13.51 8.08
CA VAL A 29 -6.66 14.40 8.93
C VAL A 29 -5.52 15.01 8.12
N GLY A 30 -4.90 14.22 7.23
CA GLY A 30 -3.95 14.73 6.25
C GLY A 30 -4.59 15.81 5.35
N PHE A 31 -5.73 15.50 4.73
CA PHE A 31 -6.39 16.39 3.76
C PHE A 31 -6.69 17.76 4.34
N ARG A 32 -7.23 17.77 5.57
CA ARG A 32 -7.55 19.01 6.28
C ARG A 32 -6.32 19.88 6.56
N ARG A 33 -5.13 19.29 6.63
CA ARG A 33 -3.88 19.99 6.95
C ARG A 33 -3.17 20.55 5.71
N THR A 34 -3.21 19.82 4.60
CA THR A 34 -2.42 20.12 3.39
C THR A 34 -3.26 20.78 2.27
N GLY A 35 -4.59 20.61 2.30
CA GLY A 35 -5.48 21.00 1.21
C GLY A 35 -5.33 20.16 -0.07
N ASN A 36 -4.49 19.12 -0.07
CA ASN A 36 -4.20 18.28 -1.23
C ASN A 36 -4.93 16.93 -1.14
N SER A 37 -5.62 16.54 -2.20
CA SER A 37 -6.41 15.31 -2.32
C SER A 37 -5.61 14.03 -2.58
N ASN A 38 -4.29 14.17 -2.77
CA ASN A 38 -3.35 13.07 -3.03
C ASN A 38 -2.30 12.96 -1.92
N ILE A 39 -2.75 12.78 -0.67
CA ILE A 39 -1.83 12.57 0.44
C ILE A 39 -1.51 11.10 0.52
N ASP A 40 -0.28 10.76 0.16
CA ASP A 40 0.35 9.58 0.71
C ASP A 40 1.09 9.94 2.01
N THR A 41 1.54 8.92 2.72
CA THR A 41 2.32 9.07 3.95
C THR A 41 3.52 10.01 3.76
N TYR A 42 4.13 10.00 2.57
CA TYR A 42 5.29 10.81 2.20
C TYR A 42 4.93 12.32 2.06
N THR A 43 3.72 12.65 1.61
CA THR A 43 3.25 14.05 1.51
C THR A 43 2.95 14.65 2.88
N LEU A 44 2.36 13.84 3.79
CA LEU A 44 2.18 14.19 5.20
C LEU A 44 3.53 14.39 5.91
N ILE A 45 4.51 13.52 5.65
CA ILE A 45 5.88 13.63 6.16
C ILE A 45 6.56 14.90 5.64
N LYS A 46 6.44 15.19 4.34
CA LYS A 46 7.03 16.39 3.72
C LYS A 46 6.50 17.67 4.37
N GLU A 47 5.21 17.75 4.68
CA GLU A 47 4.63 18.94 5.32
C GLU A 47 4.88 19.05 6.83
N ILE A 48 4.90 17.92 7.55
CA ILE A 48 5.34 17.91 8.95
C ILE A 48 6.82 18.37 9.02
N GLY A 49 7.65 17.89 8.10
CA GLY A 49 9.05 18.29 7.93
C GLY A 49 9.20 19.78 7.59
N THR A 50 8.44 20.32 6.62
CA THR A 50 8.54 21.74 6.23
C THR A 50 7.97 22.70 7.28
N SER A 51 6.91 22.32 8.00
CA SER A 51 6.36 23.15 9.08
C SER A 51 7.34 23.36 10.25
N MET A 52 8.23 22.39 10.48
CA MET A 52 9.27 22.46 11.50
C MET A 52 10.63 22.95 10.99
N ALA A 53 10.89 22.85 9.69
CA ALA A 53 12.06 23.48 9.04
C ALA A 53 12.09 25.00 9.20
N ASN A 54 10.91 25.61 9.27
CA ASN A 54 10.77 27.05 9.45
C ASN A 54 11.04 27.53 10.90
N SER A 55 11.16 26.62 11.88
CA SER A 55 11.38 26.96 13.29
C SER A 55 12.74 26.53 13.85
N ILE A 56 13.43 25.59 13.20
CA ILE A 56 14.72 25.06 13.66
C ILE A 56 15.60 24.82 12.43
N GLY A 57 16.83 25.35 12.41
CA GLY A 57 17.74 25.35 11.27
C GLY A 57 17.90 24.02 10.52
N LEU A 58 18.39 24.10 9.27
CA LEU A 58 18.38 23.06 8.24
C LEU A 58 18.86 21.67 8.71
N GLU A 59 19.91 21.59 9.51
CA GLU A 59 20.47 20.31 10.01
C GLU A 59 19.52 19.59 10.98
N ASN A 60 18.88 20.33 11.90
CA ASN A 60 17.88 19.78 12.81
C ASN A 60 16.57 19.41 12.09
N SER A 61 16.25 20.12 11.01
CA SER A 61 15.08 19.83 10.17
C SER A 61 15.20 18.50 9.42
N ILE A 62 16.39 18.17 8.89
CA ILE A 62 16.64 16.91 8.17
C ILE A 62 16.57 15.72 9.14
N ALA A 63 17.25 15.80 10.29
CA ALA A 63 17.23 14.73 11.28
C ALA A 63 15.81 14.44 11.80
N ASN A 64 15.05 15.49 12.11
CA ASN A 64 13.67 15.36 12.58
C ASN A 64 12.76 14.76 11.49
N SER A 65 12.93 15.16 10.22
CA SER A 65 12.15 14.61 9.09
C SER A 65 12.40 13.11 8.87
N ILE A 66 13.65 12.65 9.05
CA ILE A 66 14.01 11.24 8.94
C ILE A 66 13.40 10.43 10.10
N ILE A 67 13.44 10.94 11.34
CA ILE A 67 12.86 10.29 12.51
C ILE A 67 11.34 10.08 12.30
N TRP A 68 10.63 11.12 11.85
CA TRP A 68 9.22 11.01 11.53
C TRP A 68 8.95 10.02 10.40
N LEU A 69 9.77 10.00 9.35
CA LEU A 69 9.64 9.04 8.26
C LEU A 69 9.76 7.59 8.75
N VAL A 70 10.76 7.30 9.57
CA VAL A 70 10.95 5.96 10.16
C VAL A 70 9.78 5.62 11.08
N PHE A 71 9.30 6.56 11.89
CA PHE A 71 8.15 6.36 12.77
C PHE A 71 6.87 6.04 11.97
N PHE A 72 6.59 6.79 10.91
CA PHE A 72 5.44 6.53 10.05
C PHE A 72 5.57 5.19 9.30
N LEU A 73 6.76 4.83 8.82
CA LEU A 73 7.01 3.51 8.24
C LEU A 73 6.75 2.40 9.26
N PHE A 74 7.18 2.58 10.50
CA PHE A 74 6.97 1.62 11.59
C PHE A 74 5.47 1.44 11.89
N VAL A 75 4.74 2.53 12.14
CA VAL A 75 3.30 2.50 12.44
C VAL A 75 2.49 1.96 11.26
N SER A 76 2.82 2.40 10.04
CA SER A 76 2.19 1.90 8.82
C SER A 76 2.44 0.39 8.66
N SER A 77 3.66 -0.06 8.91
CA SER A 77 3.99 -1.49 8.80
C SER A 77 3.24 -2.34 9.82
N LEU A 78 3.07 -1.86 11.06
CA LEU A 78 2.24 -2.51 12.09
C LEU A 78 0.77 -2.63 11.65
N PHE A 79 0.22 -1.54 11.10
CA PHE A 79 -1.15 -1.53 10.60
C PHE A 79 -1.34 -2.53 9.44
N TYR A 80 -0.46 -2.47 8.44
CA TYR A 80 -0.58 -3.32 7.26
C TYR A 80 -0.28 -4.79 7.55
N ILE A 81 0.68 -5.12 8.42
CA ILE A 81 0.94 -6.53 8.74
C ILE A 81 -0.26 -7.17 9.44
N PHE A 82 -0.90 -6.45 10.37
CA PHE A 82 -2.11 -6.91 11.04
C PHE A 82 -3.26 -7.09 10.04
N LEU A 83 -3.46 -6.13 9.13
CA LEU A 83 -4.45 -6.24 8.06
C LEU A 83 -4.17 -7.46 7.15
N ILE A 84 -2.93 -7.69 6.75
CA ILE A 84 -2.55 -8.81 5.88
C ILE A 84 -2.84 -10.16 6.56
N VAL A 85 -2.59 -10.28 7.86
CA VAL A 85 -2.90 -11.49 8.64
C VAL A 85 -4.42 -11.73 8.74
N VAL A 86 -5.21 -10.68 8.92
CA VAL A 86 -6.68 -10.75 8.86
C VAL A 86 -7.15 -11.19 7.47
N ILE A 87 -6.58 -10.59 6.41
CA ILE A 87 -6.87 -10.95 5.01
C ILE A 87 -6.50 -12.41 4.71
N LYS A 88 -5.33 -12.89 5.18
CA LYS A 88 -4.92 -14.31 5.07
C LYS A 88 -5.98 -15.23 5.65
N SER A 89 -6.55 -14.86 6.81
CA SER A 89 -7.61 -15.63 7.46
C SER A 89 -8.92 -15.63 6.66
N ILE A 90 -9.32 -14.48 6.10
CA ILE A 90 -10.50 -14.38 5.21
C ILE A 90 -10.30 -15.24 3.94
N VAL A 91 -9.14 -15.13 3.29
CA VAL A 91 -8.81 -15.88 2.07
C VAL A 91 -8.79 -17.39 2.34
N ASN A 92 -8.34 -17.78 3.54
CA ASN A 92 -8.31 -19.17 3.99
C ASN A 92 -9.60 -19.65 4.66
N GLN A 93 -10.64 -18.82 4.76
CA GLN A 93 -11.92 -19.14 5.41
C GLN A 93 -11.73 -19.66 6.85
N ARG A 94 -10.69 -19.18 7.54
CA ARG A 94 -10.44 -19.47 8.95
C ARG A 94 -11.26 -18.54 9.84
N PRO A 95 -11.62 -18.96 11.07
CA PRO A 95 -12.23 -18.05 12.04
C PRO A 95 -11.31 -16.86 12.32
N ILE A 96 -11.91 -15.70 12.57
CA ILE A 96 -11.18 -14.44 12.78
C ILE A 96 -11.38 -14.01 14.23
N ASN A 97 -10.33 -14.20 15.02
CA ASN A 97 -10.19 -13.64 16.36
C ASN A 97 -9.09 -12.57 16.33
N TYR A 98 -9.46 -11.29 16.50
CA TYR A 98 -8.49 -10.20 16.39
C TYR A 98 -7.33 -10.32 17.37
N LYS A 99 -7.54 -10.85 18.57
CA LYS A 99 -6.47 -11.00 19.57
C LYS A 99 -5.36 -11.92 19.06
N GLU A 100 -5.75 -13.11 18.62
CA GLU A 100 -4.82 -14.09 18.04
C GLU A 100 -4.14 -13.55 16.78
N LYS A 101 -4.86 -12.75 15.97
CA LYS A 101 -4.31 -12.15 14.76
C LYS A 101 -3.30 -11.04 15.05
N ILE A 102 -3.44 -10.33 16.17
CA ILE A 102 -2.42 -9.37 16.63
C ILE A 102 -1.16 -10.12 17.02
N GLU A 103 -1.28 -11.18 17.82
CA GLU A 103 -0.14 -12.02 18.23
C GLU A 103 0.58 -12.60 16.99
N GLU A 104 -0.17 -13.19 16.06
CA GLU A 104 0.37 -13.71 14.79
C GLU A 104 1.06 -12.59 13.98
N SER A 105 0.54 -11.37 13.99
CA SER A 105 1.14 -10.26 13.22
C SER A 105 2.48 -9.77 13.76
N VAL A 106 2.72 -9.92 15.08
CA VAL A 106 4.00 -9.56 15.70
C VAL A 106 5.12 -10.49 15.22
N ASP A 107 4.85 -11.77 15.04
CA ASP A 107 5.82 -12.76 14.55
C ASP A 107 6.32 -12.46 13.12
N TYR A 108 5.48 -11.84 12.30
CA TYR A 108 5.85 -11.42 10.95
C TYR A 108 6.42 -10.01 10.90
N PHE A 109 6.25 -9.20 11.96
CA PHE A 109 6.48 -7.77 11.93
C PHE A 109 7.89 -7.41 11.46
N THR A 110 8.93 -7.97 12.07
CA THR A 110 10.33 -7.62 11.74
C THR A 110 10.67 -7.91 10.27
N ARG A 111 10.22 -9.07 9.76
CA ARG A 111 10.48 -9.45 8.36
C ARG A 111 9.66 -8.62 7.38
N TYR A 112 8.39 -8.36 7.71
CA TYR A 112 7.53 -7.48 6.91
C TYR A 112 8.05 -6.04 6.88
N PHE A 113 8.52 -5.51 8.01
CA PHE A 113 9.14 -4.19 8.10
C PHE A 113 10.38 -4.10 7.22
N GLY A 114 11.24 -5.13 7.25
CA GLY A 114 12.40 -5.22 6.35
C GLY A 114 12.03 -5.21 4.87
N VAL A 115 11.05 -6.03 4.46
CA VAL A 115 10.52 -6.01 3.08
C VAL A 115 9.96 -4.63 2.72
N ASN A 116 9.21 -4.00 3.62
CA ASN A 116 8.61 -2.70 3.37
C ASN A 116 9.65 -1.58 3.22
N ILE A 117 10.74 -1.60 4.01
CA ILE A 117 11.88 -0.69 3.83
C ILE A 117 12.50 -0.88 2.45
N ILE A 118 12.81 -2.13 2.07
CA ILE A 118 13.46 -2.42 0.78
C ILE A 118 12.57 -1.98 -0.39
N MET A 119 11.28 -2.30 -0.36
CA MET A 119 10.31 -1.86 -1.38
C MET A 119 10.24 -0.33 -1.47
N THR A 120 10.24 0.36 -0.32
CA THR A 120 10.21 1.83 -0.28
C THR A 120 11.48 2.43 -0.89
N ILE A 121 12.66 1.86 -0.61
CA ILE A 121 13.93 2.29 -1.21
C ILE A 121 13.91 2.08 -2.72
N ILE A 122 13.45 0.93 -3.20
CA ILE A 122 13.34 0.64 -4.64
C ILE A 122 12.43 1.68 -5.31
N LEU A 123 11.26 1.96 -4.75
CA LEU A 123 10.34 2.95 -5.30
C LEU A 123 10.90 4.38 -5.26
N ALA A 124 11.63 4.75 -4.19
CA ALA A 124 12.29 6.04 -4.10
C ALA A 124 13.38 6.20 -5.18
N ILE A 125 14.21 5.18 -5.40
CA ILE A 125 15.23 5.17 -6.47
C ILE A 125 14.56 5.30 -7.84
N VAL A 126 13.51 4.51 -8.10
CA VAL A 126 12.75 4.58 -9.36
C VAL A 126 12.16 5.96 -9.57
N THR A 127 11.61 6.60 -8.52
CA THR A 127 11.07 7.95 -8.59
C THR A 127 12.14 9.00 -8.88
N LEU A 128 13.31 8.91 -8.24
CA LEU A 128 14.44 9.80 -8.51
C LEU A 128 14.94 9.67 -9.94
N VAL A 129 15.15 8.44 -10.42
CA VAL A 129 15.55 8.14 -11.79
C VAL A 129 14.51 8.69 -12.78
N SER A 130 13.22 8.48 -12.48
CA SER A 130 12.12 9.00 -13.29
C SER A 130 12.08 10.53 -13.35
N GLY A 131 12.39 11.21 -12.25
CA GLY A 131 12.50 12.67 -12.18
C GLY A 131 13.60 13.25 -13.07
N ILE A 132 14.74 12.56 -13.20
CA ILE A 132 15.82 12.95 -14.12
C ILE A 132 15.32 12.84 -15.57
N PHE A 133 14.55 11.79 -15.89
CA PHE A 133 13.97 11.63 -17.22
C PHE A 133 12.87 12.65 -17.54
N MET A 134 12.27 13.34 -16.58
CA MET A 134 11.25 14.37 -16.87
C MET A 134 11.81 15.64 -17.54
N ILE A 135 13.14 15.80 -17.65
CA ILE A 135 13.79 16.97 -18.25
C ILE A 135 13.50 17.08 -19.76
N SER A 136 13.24 15.95 -20.44
CA SER A 136 12.89 15.93 -21.87
C SER A 136 11.40 15.67 -22.07
N PRO A 137 10.71 16.40 -22.99
CA PRO A 137 9.27 16.27 -23.21
C PRO A 137 8.87 14.86 -23.69
N TYR A 138 9.77 14.14 -24.35
CA TYR A 138 9.52 12.78 -24.87
C TYR A 138 9.50 11.71 -23.76
N THR A 139 10.16 11.96 -22.64
CA THR A 139 10.32 11.00 -21.54
C THR A 139 9.34 11.25 -20.39
N VAL A 140 8.58 12.35 -20.42
CA VAL A 140 7.52 12.69 -19.45
C VAL A 140 6.45 11.59 -19.34
N LEU A 141 6.08 10.94 -20.45
CA LEU A 141 5.10 9.85 -20.45
C LEU A 141 5.68 8.52 -19.95
N ILE A 142 6.98 8.30 -20.07
CA ILE A 142 7.65 7.04 -19.68
C ILE A 142 7.79 6.95 -18.15
N SER A 143 8.09 8.07 -17.51
CA SER A 143 8.23 8.19 -16.05
C SER A 143 7.04 7.58 -15.25
N PRO A 144 5.78 8.00 -15.44
CA PRO A 144 4.66 7.46 -14.69
C PRO A 144 4.41 5.97 -14.98
N ILE A 145 4.70 5.51 -16.21
CA ILE A 145 4.58 4.10 -16.57
C ILE A 145 5.59 3.26 -15.77
N LEU A 146 6.84 3.73 -15.64
CA LEU A 146 7.88 3.03 -14.88
C LEU A 146 7.51 2.90 -13.40
N ILE A 147 7.04 3.98 -12.78
CA ILE A 147 6.64 4.01 -11.37
C ILE A 147 5.47 3.04 -11.13
N VAL A 148 4.41 3.12 -11.93
CA VAL A 148 3.23 2.24 -11.81
C VAL A 148 3.60 0.78 -12.04
N SER A 149 4.49 0.50 -12.98
CA SER A 149 4.96 -0.85 -13.26
C SER A 149 5.71 -1.44 -12.06
N MET A 150 6.65 -0.68 -11.48
CA MET A 150 7.42 -1.14 -10.32
C MET A 150 6.54 -1.31 -9.08
N ASP A 151 5.63 -0.36 -8.81
CA ASP A 151 4.63 -0.51 -7.73
C ASP A 151 3.80 -1.79 -7.89
N THR A 152 3.34 -2.07 -9.11
CA THR A 152 2.56 -3.28 -9.40
C THR A 152 3.35 -4.56 -9.13
N LEU A 153 4.63 -4.61 -9.52
CA LEU A 153 5.49 -5.77 -9.32
C LEU A 153 5.75 -6.07 -7.84
N LEU A 154 5.79 -5.04 -6.99
CA LEU A 154 6.12 -5.18 -5.56
C LEU A 154 4.88 -5.49 -4.68
N LYS A 155 3.66 -5.22 -5.14
CA LYS A 155 2.41 -5.49 -4.39
C LYS A 155 2.26 -6.87 -3.76
N PRO A 156 2.63 -7.98 -4.43
CA PRO A 156 2.49 -9.31 -3.83
C PRO A 156 3.55 -9.65 -2.78
N CYS A 157 4.69 -8.96 -2.69
CA CYS A 157 5.81 -9.35 -1.81
C CYS A 157 5.40 -9.45 -0.33
N GLY A 158 4.66 -8.45 0.17
CA GLY A 158 4.16 -8.47 1.55
C GLY A 158 3.15 -9.58 1.83
N ALA A 159 2.30 -9.89 0.85
CA ALA A 159 1.33 -10.99 0.97
C ALA A 159 2.02 -12.36 0.91
N TYR A 160 3.04 -12.51 0.05
CA TYR A 160 3.84 -13.72 -0.09
C TYR A 160 4.54 -14.08 1.22
N LEU A 161 5.22 -13.10 1.82
CA LEU A 161 5.91 -13.26 3.11
C LEU A 161 5.00 -13.84 4.19
N VAL A 162 3.79 -13.29 4.30
CA VAL A 162 2.83 -13.70 5.33
C VAL A 162 2.13 -15.00 4.98
N TYR A 163 1.88 -15.26 3.70
CA TYR A 163 1.22 -16.50 3.28
C TYR A 163 2.12 -17.72 3.49
N TYR A 164 3.37 -17.66 2.98
CA TYR A 164 4.33 -18.76 3.02
C TYR A 164 5.25 -18.75 4.24
N ASN A 165 5.18 -17.73 5.10
CA ASN A 165 6.10 -17.55 6.23
C ASN A 165 7.57 -17.51 5.77
N SER A 166 7.83 -16.87 4.62
CA SER A 166 9.13 -16.88 3.97
C SER A 166 10.16 -15.95 4.63
N SER A 167 11.40 -16.05 4.15
CA SER A 167 12.43 -15.04 4.41
C SER A 167 12.18 -13.75 3.61
N ILE A 168 12.92 -12.68 3.94
CA ILE A 168 12.84 -11.38 3.23
C ILE A 168 13.24 -11.56 1.76
N ASP A 169 14.31 -12.30 1.49
CA ASP A 169 14.85 -12.49 0.15
C ASP A 169 13.87 -13.27 -0.74
N GLU A 170 13.33 -14.37 -0.25
CA GLU A 170 12.30 -15.16 -0.94
C GLU A 170 11.03 -14.32 -1.19
N ALA A 171 10.62 -13.50 -0.22
CA ALA A 171 9.45 -12.64 -0.38
C ALA A 171 9.63 -11.60 -1.48
N LEU A 172 10.85 -11.08 -1.66
CA LEU A 172 11.16 -10.14 -2.73
C LEU A 172 11.32 -10.86 -4.08
N SER A 173 12.05 -11.98 -4.15
CA SER A 173 12.28 -12.69 -5.41
C SER A 173 11.00 -13.29 -5.97
N ASP A 174 10.30 -14.07 -5.15
CA ASP A 174 9.14 -14.85 -5.58
C ASP A 174 7.88 -13.98 -5.59
N GLY A 175 7.82 -13.00 -4.68
CA GLY A 175 6.82 -11.93 -4.75
C GLY A 175 6.90 -11.18 -6.08
N VAL A 176 8.08 -10.69 -6.48
CA VAL A 176 8.24 -10.01 -7.78
C VAL A 176 7.89 -10.94 -8.95
N LYS A 177 8.23 -12.24 -8.86
CA LYS A 177 7.87 -13.22 -9.89
C LYS A 177 6.35 -13.35 -10.02
N LEU A 178 5.61 -13.51 -8.92
CA LEU A 178 4.14 -13.48 -8.93
C LEU A 178 3.59 -12.15 -9.45
N GLY A 179 4.27 -11.04 -9.13
CA GLY A 179 3.94 -9.71 -9.64
C GLY A 179 4.04 -9.63 -11.16
N LYS A 180 5.04 -10.29 -11.76
CA LYS A 180 5.19 -10.41 -13.22
C LYS A 180 4.11 -11.30 -13.83
N ASP A 181 3.87 -12.47 -13.25
CA ASP A 181 2.93 -13.46 -13.79
C ASP A 181 1.49 -12.93 -13.79
N TYR A 182 1.14 -12.12 -12.79
CA TYR A 182 -0.19 -11.53 -12.63
C TYR A 182 -0.22 -10.02 -12.90
N PHE A 183 0.82 -9.46 -13.55
CA PHE A 183 1.04 -8.02 -13.75
C PHE A 183 -0.19 -7.28 -14.27
N TRP A 184 -0.70 -7.70 -15.43
CA TRP A 184 -1.87 -7.09 -16.06
C TRP A 184 -3.12 -7.13 -15.18
N ARG A 185 -3.25 -8.18 -14.37
CA ARG A 185 -4.40 -8.33 -13.48
C ARG A 185 -4.36 -7.34 -12.31
N ILE A 186 -3.17 -7.10 -11.77
CA ILE A 186 -2.95 -6.15 -10.67
C ILE A 186 -3.02 -4.70 -11.19
N ILE A 187 -2.48 -4.43 -12.38
CA ILE A 187 -2.60 -3.11 -13.04
C ILE A 187 -4.06 -2.75 -13.25
N PHE A 188 -4.88 -3.67 -13.78
CA PHE A 188 -6.28 -3.39 -14.04
C PHE A 188 -7.05 -2.95 -12.79
N LEU A 189 -6.77 -3.57 -11.64
CA LEU A 189 -7.37 -3.15 -10.37
C LEU A 189 -6.82 -1.79 -9.89
N SER A 190 -5.53 -1.56 -10.10
CA SER A 190 -4.87 -0.31 -9.71
C SER A 190 -5.35 0.88 -10.54
N PHE A 191 -5.72 0.64 -11.80
CA PHE A 191 -6.26 1.66 -12.71
C PHE A 191 -7.55 2.29 -12.18
N ILE A 192 -8.37 1.54 -11.44
CA ILE A 192 -9.59 2.05 -10.82
C ILE A 192 -9.25 3.15 -9.80
N ILE A 193 -8.19 2.96 -9.00
CA ILE A 193 -7.74 3.96 -8.03
C ILE A 193 -7.26 5.22 -8.78
N THR A 194 -6.48 5.06 -9.85
CA THR A 194 -6.02 6.18 -10.68
C THR A 194 -7.20 6.97 -11.26
N PHE A 195 -8.24 6.28 -11.75
CA PHE A 195 -9.43 6.93 -12.27
C PHE A 195 -10.17 7.74 -11.19
N ILE A 196 -10.31 7.21 -9.97
CA ILE A 196 -10.89 7.96 -8.85
C ILE A 196 -10.05 9.20 -8.55
N ASN A 197 -8.71 9.10 -8.52
CA ASN A 197 -7.84 10.26 -8.28
C ASN A 197 -7.99 11.36 -9.33
N ILE A 198 -8.16 11.00 -10.61
CA ILE A 198 -8.43 11.98 -11.69
C ILE A 198 -9.75 12.71 -11.42
N LEU A 199 -10.80 11.98 -11.04
CA LEU A 199 -12.10 12.57 -10.68
C LEU A 199 -12.00 13.47 -9.45
N THR A 200 -11.23 13.07 -8.43
CA THR A 200 -11.02 13.88 -7.22
C THR A 200 -10.30 15.18 -7.57
N ASN A 201 -9.24 15.13 -8.37
CA ASN A 201 -8.43 16.30 -8.70
C ASN A 201 -9.10 17.26 -9.70
N ALA A 202 -10.03 16.77 -10.52
CA ALA A 202 -10.80 17.62 -11.43
C ALA A 202 -11.84 18.49 -10.70
N SER A 203 -12.21 18.13 -9.47
CA SER A 203 -13.24 18.84 -8.69
C SER A 203 -12.63 19.88 -7.77
N THR A 204 -12.69 21.15 -8.17
CA THR A 204 -12.11 22.30 -7.45
C THR A 204 -12.80 22.65 -6.12
N ASN A 205 -14.02 22.14 -5.87
CA ASN A 205 -14.78 22.39 -4.64
C ASN A 205 -15.27 21.09 -3.99
N LEU A 206 -14.35 20.16 -3.69
CA LEU A 206 -14.72 18.96 -2.93
C LEU A 206 -15.01 19.31 -1.47
N ASN A 207 -16.27 19.21 -1.08
CA ASN A 207 -16.65 19.20 0.33
C ASN A 207 -16.03 17.97 1.02
N ILE A 208 -15.72 18.10 2.32
CA ILE A 208 -15.06 17.05 3.10
C ILE A 208 -15.82 15.72 3.07
N ILE A 209 -17.15 15.77 2.97
CA ILE A 209 -18.02 14.59 2.85
C ILE A 209 -17.74 13.85 1.54
N THR A 210 -17.67 14.56 0.42
CA THR A 210 -17.40 13.98 -0.90
C THR A 210 -15.98 13.43 -0.96
N TYR A 211 -15.02 14.13 -0.36
CA TYR A 211 -13.64 13.68 -0.23
C TYR A 211 -13.54 12.37 0.57
N SER A 212 -14.12 12.31 1.77
CA SER A 212 -14.12 11.10 2.60
C SER A 212 -14.83 9.92 1.93
N LEU A 213 -15.88 10.16 1.13
CA LEU A 213 -16.55 9.13 0.35
C LEU A 213 -15.65 8.57 -0.76
N MET A 214 -14.93 9.45 -1.48
CA MET A 214 -13.96 9.02 -2.49
C MET A 214 -12.81 8.20 -1.86
N ASP A 215 -12.28 8.65 -0.73
CA ASP A 215 -11.25 7.92 0.01
C ASP A 215 -11.76 6.58 0.52
N PHE A 216 -13.02 6.49 0.96
CA PHE A 216 -13.63 5.20 1.31
C PHE A 216 -13.57 4.20 0.14
N PHE A 217 -13.91 4.64 -1.07
CA PHE A 217 -13.79 3.78 -2.25
C PHE A 217 -12.33 3.43 -2.56
N LYS A 218 -11.40 4.40 -2.51
CA LYS A 218 -9.97 4.17 -2.76
C LYS A 218 -9.40 3.14 -1.78
N VAL A 219 -9.61 3.33 -0.48
CA VAL A 219 -9.14 2.42 0.58
C VAL A 219 -9.76 1.05 0.43
N SER A 220 -11.06 0.97 0.14
CA SER A 220 -11.74 -0.29 -0.12
C SER A 220 -11.09 -1.06 -1.28
N ILE A 221 -10.76 -0.37 -2.38
CA ILE A 221 -10.07 -0.96 -3.54
C ILE A 221 -8.63 -1.35 -3.18
N LYS A 222 -7.89 -0.52 -2.44
CA LYS A 222 -6.53 -0.86 -1.95
C LYS A 222 -6.54 -2.19 -1.19
N PHE A 223 -7.49 -2.37 -0.27
CA PHE A 223 -7.60 -3.61 0.51
C PHE A 223 -8.12 -4.79 -0.32
N TYR A 224 -8.95 -4.53 -1.33
CA TYR A 224 -9.33 -5.54 -2.30
C TYR A 224 -8.11 -6.01 -3.11
N ILE A 225 -7.23 -5.11 -3.54
CA ILE A 225 -5.96 -5.47 -4.21
C ILE A 225 -5.06 -6.30 -3.29
N LEU A 226 -4.97 -5.92 -2.00
CA LEU A 226 -4.20 -6.69 -1.02
C LEU A 226 -4.75 -8.11 -0.82
N MET A 227 -6.09 -8.24 -0.75
CA MET A 227 -6.75 -9.55 -0.72
C MET A 227 -6.56 -10.33 -2.03
N PHE A 228 -6.57 -9.64 -3.17
CA PHE A 228 -6.26 -10.24 -4.45
C PHE A 228 -4.85 -10.83 -4.44
N SER A 229 -3.83 -10.06 -4.06
CA SER A 229 -2.43 -10.51 -3.91
C SER A 229 -2.30 -11.75 -3.01
N MET A 230 -2.95 -11.74 -1.84
CA MET A 230 -2.99 -12.91 -0.94
C MET A 230 -3.66 -14.13 -1.59
N TYR A 231 -4.72 -13.92 -2.36
CA TYR A 231 -5.40 -14.99 -3.09
C TYR A 231 -4.51 -15.55 -4.23
N ILE A 232 -3.70 -14.72 -4.89
CA ILE A 232 -2.72 -15.19 -5.88
C ILE A 232 -1.75 -16.18 -5.23
N CYS A 233 -1.16 -15.81 -4.09
CA CYS A 233 -0.23 -16.66 -3.33
C CYS A 233 -0.87 -18.01 -3.01
N LYS A 234 -2.10 -18.00 -2.48
CA LYS A 234 -2.86 -19.23 -2.23
C LYS A 234 -3.05 -20.11 -3.46
N ARG A 235 -3.30 -19.51 -4.62
CA ARG A 235 -3.58 -20.26 -5.83
C ARG A 235 -2.34 -20.96 -6.36
N GLU A 236 -1.18 -20.31 -6.28
CA GLU A 236 0.08 -20.88 -6.75
C GLU A 236 0.52 -22.06 -5.87
N ASP A 237 0.34 -21.96 -4.54
CA ASP A 237 0.53 -23.06 -3.58
C ASP A 237 -0.25 -24.34 -3.99
N VAL A 238 -1.51 -24.18 -4.38
CA VAL A 238 -2.36 -25.30 -4.83
C VAL A 238 -1.92 -25.87 -6.18
N LEU A 239 -1.28 -25.05 -7.03
CA LEU A 239 -0.78 -25.49 -8.34
C LEU A 239 0.55 -26.22 -8.22
N ASP A 240 1.42 -25.82 -7.30
CA ASP A 240 2.70 -26.50 -7.05
C ASP A 240 2.52 -27.83 -6.32
N ILE A 241 1.50 -27.98 -5.46
CA ILE A 241 1.14 -29.28 -4.86
C ILE A 241 0.61 -30.30 -5.92
N LYS A 242 0.14 -29.81 -7.08
CA LYS A 242 -0.45 -30.65 -8.13
C LYS A 242 0.51 -31.04 -9.25
N LYS A 243 1.75 -30.53 -9.24
CA LYS A 243 2.82 -30.92 -10.16
C LYS A 243 3.68 -32.01 -9.53
#